data_AF-A0A9E5AU61-F1
#
_entry.id   AF-A0A9E5AU61-F1
#
_cell.length_a   1.000
_cell.length_b   1.000
_cell.length_c   1.000
_cell.angle_alpha   90.00
_cell.angle_beta   90.00
_cell.angle_gamma   90.00
#
_symmetry.space_group_name_H-M   'P 1'
#
loop_
_entity.id
_entity.type
_entity.pdbx_description
1 polymer ?
#
loop_
_entity_poly.entity_id
_entity_poly.type
_entity_poly.pdbx_seq_one_letter_code
_entity_poly.pdbx_strand_id
1 'polypeptide(L)'
;MAFQTNEEKKFDPSVITAGGVGLTRGPSQTEQHAQQAEQKIALEEERIYRRGVASIKDLIAPAAMKVEPSFVRLGEVYCRTLFVVTYPRYVSVGWASPLINLSTQLDIAMFFYPIKADVILKQLKKKVGILQAQITADSEGGKPRDPISETALRDIEQLRDDLTQGIEHFFQFAFYCTFYSTDKDELERVTSNVESTFASMLIYTRRSYFQAEQGFNSTLPVGNDELQITFNMSTSPIASSFPFTSAELTSDNGILYGVNKHNNSLILFDRFSLQNANAVIFATSGAGKSYTVKLEILRSMMLGVDVIVIDPEMEYKHLSDAVGGTYISISLSSRSKINPFDLPRPQGESFSVEDLIRSAVITMKGLLRLMLGKITTVEDSLLDRALLETYAKKDITPGVDLSTIAVPILKDFQDILEGMEGTAELVLKLKKFTEGTFSGLLNSSTN
;
A
#
# COMPACT_ATOMS: atom_id res chain seq x y z
N MET A 1 -79.00 -19.07 -13.17
CA MET A 1 -79.88 -18.07 -13.82
C MET A 1 -79.05 -16.84 -14.11
N ALA A 2 -79.06 -16.19 -15.25
CA ALA A 2 -79.46 -16.46 -16.61
C ALA A 2 -78.70 -15.39 -17.42
N PHE A 3 -78.07 -15.77 -18.52
CA PHE A 3 -77.51 -14.81 -19.46
C PHE A 3 -78.68 -14.01 -20.04
N GLN A 4 -78.77 -12.72 -19.71
CA GLN A 4 -79.67 -11.80 -20.41
C GLN A 4 -78.93 -11.13 -21.56
N THR A 5 -79.59 -11.25 -22.70
CA THR A 5 -79.24 -10.85 -24.06
C THR A 5 -79.03 -9.34 -24.20
N ASN A 6 -77.98 -8.97 -24.94
CA ASN A 6 -77.70 -7.63 -25.41
C ASN A 6 -78.88 -7.09 -26.24
N GLU A 7 -79.49 -6.00 -25.79
CA GLU A 7 -80.33 -5.14 -26.62
C GLU A 7 -79.45 -4.18 -27.43
N GLU A 8 -79.67 -4.16 -28.75
CA GLU A 8 -79.08 -3.23 -29.70
C GLU A 8 -79.42 -1.78 -29.32
N LYS A 9 -78.45 -1.05 -28.76
CA LYS A 9 -78.55 0.40 -28.63
C LYS A 9 -78.30 1.05 -29.99
N LYS A 10 -79.40 1.44 -30.64
CA LYS A 10 -79.43 2.38 -31.78
C LYS A 10 -78.66 3.65 -31.43
N PHE A 11 -77.77 4.03 -32.33
CA PHE A 11 -76.98 5.26 -32.27
C PHE A 11 -77.90 6.48 -32.36
N ASP A 12 -77.90 7.33 -31.33
CA ASP A 12 -78.61 8.59 -31.29
C ASP A 12 -77.64 9.75 -31.60
N PRO A 13 -77.77 10.41 -32.77
CA PRO A 13 -76.89 11.50 -33.18
C PRO A 13 -76.97 12.75 -32.28
N SER A 14 -78.01 12.87 -31.43
CA SER A 14 -78.19 14.02 -30.55
C SER A 14 -77.29 14.01 -29.30
N VAL A 15 -76.68 12.86 -28.97
CA VAL A 15 -75.69 12.74 -27.88
C VAL A 15 -74.36 13.43 -28.25
N ILE A 16 -74.10 13.63 -29.54
CA ILE A 16 -72.88 14.30 -30.03
C ILE A 16 -72.97 15.82 -29.91
N THR A 17 -74.18 16.39 -29.87
CA THR A 17 -74.38 17.85 -29.90
C THR A 17 -74.82 18.45 -28.55
N ALA A 18 -75.08 17.64 -27.52
CA ALA A 18 -75.47 18.12 -26.19
C ALA A 18 -74.29 18.30 -25.21
N GLY A 19 -73.10 17.78 -25.54
CA GLY A 19 -71.88 17.96 -24.77
C GLY A 19 -71.01 19.05 -25.38
N GLY A 20 -71.37 20.32 -25.16
CA GLY A 20 -70.51 21.44 -25.51
C GLY A 20 -69.20 21.38 -24.71
N VAL A 21 -68.21 20.65 -25.23
CA VAL A 21 -66.82 20.78 -24.78
C VAL A 21 -66.40 22.19 -25.17
N GLY A 22 -66.47 23.11 -24.22
CA GLY A 22 -65.80 24.39 -24.35
C GLY A 22 -64.32 24.09 -24.58
N LEU A 23 -63.89 24.12 -25.84
CA LEU A 23 -62.49 24.16 -26.21
C LEU A 23 -61.94 25.46 -25.64
N THR A 24 -61.43 25.42 -24.42
CA THR A 24 -60.55 26.47 -23.92
C THR A 24 -59.39 26.53 -24.90
N ARG A 25 -59.30 27.63 -25.67
CA ARG A 25 -58.15 27.89 -26.52
C ARG A 25 -56.90 27.65 -25.68
N GLY A 26 -56.07 26.69 -26.11
CA GLY A 26 -54.72 26.58 -25.57
C GLY A 26 -53.99 27.90 -25.78
N PRO A 27 -52.99 28.23 -24.94
CA PRO A 27 -52.36 29.54 -24.94
C PRO A 27 -51.86 29.85 -26.35
N SER A 28 -52.27 31.01 -26.87
CA SER A 28 -51.82 31.59 -28.13
C SER A 28 -50.29 31.68 -28.16
N GLN A 29 -49.68 31.74 -29.35
CA GLN A 29 -48.22 31.90 -29.47
C GLN A 29 -47.72 33.11 -28.66
N THR A 30 -48.53 34.17 -28.57
CA THR A 30 -48.25 35.36 -27.76
C THR A 30 -48.25 35.07 -26.26
N GLU A 31 -49.17 34.22 -25.77
CA GLU A 31 -49.23 33.79 -24.37
C GLU A 31 -48.09 32.82 -24.02
N GLN A 32 -47.65 31.96 -24.95
CA GLN A 32 -46.47 31.10 -24.75
C GLN A 32 -45.17 31.91 -24.72
N HIS A 33 -45.03 32.93 -25.58
CA HIS A 33 -43.90 33.85 -25.55
C HIS A 33 -43.89 34.71 -24.28
N ALA A 34 -45.06 35.13 -23.79
CA ALA A 34 -45.20 35.83 -22.52
C ALA A 34 -44.79 34.94 -21.33
N GLN A 35 -45.25 33.68 -21.29
CA GLN A 35 -44.85 32.72 -20.26
C GLN A 35 -43.36 32.38 -20.28
N GLN A 36 -42.74 32.28 -21.46
CA GLN A 36 -41.29 32.10 -21.59
C GLN A 36 -40.49 33.34 -21.16
N ALA A 37 -41.02 34.54 -21.43
CA ALA A 37 -40.42 35.79 -20.98
C ALA A 37 -40.52 35.91 -19.44
N GLU A 38 -41.68 35.60 -18.86
CA GLU A 38 -41.87 35.54 -17.40
C GLU A 38 -40.97 34.50 -16.73
N GLN A 39 -40.79 33.31 -17.33
CA GLN A 39 -39.84 32.32 -16.82
C GLN A 39 -38.39 32.81 -16.88
N LYS A 40 -37.99 33.51 -17.94
CA LYS A 40 -36.65 34.11 -18.02
C LYS A 40 -36.46 35.20 -16.97
N ILE A 41 -37.47 36.05 -16.77
CA ILE A 41 -37.45 37.09 -15.74
C ILE A 41 -37.36 36.45 -14.35
N ALA A 42 -38.18 35.43 -14.06
CA ALA A 42 -38.13 34.70 -12.79
C ALA A 42 -36.79 34.01 -12.54
N LEU A 43 -36.20 33.38 -13.56
CA LEU A 43 -34.84 32.80 -13.48
C LEU A 43 -33.77 33.86 -13.25
N GLU A 44 -33.93 35.05 -13.83
CA GLU A 44 -33.01 36.17 -13.67
C GLU A 44 -33.15 36.82 -12.29
N GLU A 45 -34.37 36.99 -11.78
CA GLU A 45 -34.68 37.40 -10.41
C GLU A 45 -34.12 36.41 -9.38
N GLU A 46 -34.31 35.11 -9.61
CA GLU A 46 -33.73 34.06 -8.76
C GLU A 46 -32.19 34.08 -8.80
N ARG A 47 -31.59 34.32 -9.97
CA ARG A 47 -30.14 34.46 -10.12
C ARG A 47 -29.60 35.69 -9.40
N ILE A 48 -30.32 36.81 -9.42
CA ILE A 48 -30.00 38.04 -8.68
C ILE A 48 -30.10 37.79 -7.17
N TYR A 49 -31.17 37.15 -6.71
CA TYR A 49 -31.33 36.78 -5.30
C TYR A 49 -30.19 35.87 -4.83
N ARG A 50 -29.86 34.82 -5.58
CA ARG A 50 -28.76 33.89 -5.26
C ARG A 50 -27.38 34.54 -5.27
N ARG A 51 -27.16 35.61 -6.04
CA ARG A 51 -25.91 36.40 -6.01
C ARG A 51 -25.74 37.19 -4.70
N GLY A 52 -26.83 37.53 -4.02
CA GLY A 52 -26.80 38.25 -2.74
C GLY A 52 -26.63 37.34 -1.52
N VAL A 53 -26.75 36.02 -1.68
CA VAL A 53 -26.58 35.04 -0.61
C VAL A 53 -25.13 34.55 -0.61
N ALA A 54 -24.44 34.75 0.51
CA ALA A 54 -23.08 34.24 0.68
C ALA A 54 -23.07 32.72 0.50
N SER A 55 -22.36 32.26 -0.52
CA SER A 55 -22.16 30.85 -0.81
C SER A 55 -20.81 30.38 -0.28
N ILE A 56 -20.62 29.06 -0.17
CA ILE A 56 -19.32 28.47 0.17
C ILE A 56 -18.23 28.94 -0.81
N LYS A 57 -18.59 29.16 -2.09
CA LYS A 57 -17.66 29.66 -3.11
C LYS A 57 -17.14 31.06 -2.76
N ASP A 58 -17.97 31.92 -2.18
CA ASP A 58 -17.56 33.28 -1.80
C ASP A 58 -16.64 33.28 -0.58
N LEU A 59 -16.75 32.27 0.29
CA LEU A 59 -15.87 32.10 1.46
C LEU A 59 -14.49 31.55 1.10
N ILE A 60 -14.40 30.70 0.06
CA ILE A 60 -13.14 30.08 -0.38
C ILE A 60 -12.47 30.81 -1.55
N ALA A 61 -13.17 31.73 -2.21
CA ALA A 61 -12.62 32.50 -3.32
C ALA A 61 -11.45 33.38 -2.81
N PRO A 62 -10.34 33.45 -3.56
CA PRO A 62 -9.22 34.30 -3.19
C PRO A 62 -9.66 35.77 -3.22
N ALA A 63 -9.18 36.55 -2.26
CA ALA A 63 -9.51 37.98 -2.16
C ALA A 63 -9.04 38.80 -3.37
N ALA A 64 -7.96 38.37 -4.04
CA ALA A 64 -7.47 38.97 -5.26
C ALA A 64 -6.65 37.97 -6.10
N MET A 65 -6.72 38.12 -7.41
CA MET A 65 -5.89 37.44 -8.40
C MET A 65 -5.23 38.47 -9.30
N LYS A 66 -3.91 38.43 -9.42
CA LYS A 66 -3.13 39.26 -10.34
C LYS A 66 -2.41 38.36 -11.35
N VAL A 67 -2.64 38.60 -12.63
CA VAL A 67 -1.95 37.89 -13.71
C VAL A 67 -0.67 38.64 -14.07
N GLU A 68 0.46 37.96 -13.96
CA GLU A 68 1.77 38.44 -14.40
C GLU A 68 2.20 37.67 -15.66
N PRO A 69 3.22 38.13 -16.40
CA PRO A 69 3.62 37.46 -17.62
C PRO A 69 3.96 35.97 -17.44
N SER A 70 4.58 35.55 -16.34
CA SER A 70 5.06 34.17 -16.16
C SER A 70 4.45 33.43 -14.98
N PHE A 71 3.52 34.03 -14.24
CA PHE A 71 2.87 33.44 -13.08
C PHE A 71 1.58 34.18 -12.73
N VAL A 72 0.74 33.58 -11.91
CA VAL A 72 -0.42 34.22 -11.28
C VAL A 72 -0.08 34.45 -9.81
N ARG A 73 -0.50 35.59 -9.25
CA ARG A 73 -0.48 35.83 -7.81
C ARG A 73 -1.89 35.72 -7.25
N LEU A 74 -2.14 34.73 -6.41
CA LEU A 74 -3.39 34.48 -5.69
C LEU A 74 -3.20 34.90 -4.23
N GLY A 75 -3.64 36.11 -3.88
CA GLY A 75 -3.33 36.73 -2.59
C GLY A 75 -1.82 36.85 -2.36
N GLU A 76 -1.28 36.04 -1.45
CA GLU A 76 0.15 36.00 -1.10
C GLU A 76 0.93 34.87 -1.80
N VAL A 77 0.24 33.97 -2.51
CA VAL A 77 0.85 32.81 -3.17
C VAL A 77 1.12 33.12 -4.64
N TYR A 78 2.32 32.77 -5.09
CA TYR A 78 2.73 32.81 -6.48
C TYR A 78 2.58 31.42 -7.12
N CYS A 79 1.86 31.36 -8.24
CA CYS A 79 1.51 30.15 -8.96
C CYS A 79 2.13 30.20 -10.36
N ARG A 80 3.02 29.26 -10.70
CA ARG A 80 3.62 29.19 -12.04
C ARG A 80 3.37 27.83 -12.68
N THR A 81 2.82 27.87 -13.89
CA THR A 81 2.58 26.67 -14.69
C THR A 81 3.71 26.43 -15.68
N LEU A 82 4.20 25.19 -15.69
CA LEU A 82 5.06 24.63 -16.72
C LEU A 82 4.25 23.66 -17.58
N PHE A 83 4.54 23.61 -18.88
CA PHE A 83 4.01 22.60 -19.79
C PHE A 83 5.13 21.91 -20.54
N VAL A 84 4.95 20.64 -20.86
CA VAL A 84 5.91 19.86 -21.65
C VAL A 84 5.64 20.06 -23.14
N VAL A 85 6.69 20.35 -23.91
CA VAL A 85 6.61 20.61 -25.35
C VAL A 85 7.08 19.41 -26.16
N THR A 86 8.15 18.76 -25.69
CA THR A 86 8.75 17.62 -26.39
C THR A 86 9.22 16.56 -25.42
N TYR A 87 9.16 15.32 -25.91
CA TYR A 87 9.58 14.12 -25.21
C TYR A 87 10.72 13.46 -25.97
N PRO A 88 11.60 12.69 -25.29
CA PRO A 88 12.55 11.83 -25.96
C PRO A 88 11.84 10.75 -26.78
N ARG A 89 12.58 10.18 -27.73
CA ARG A 89 12.11 9.05 -28.55
C ARG A 89 11.67 7.84 -27.71
N TYR A 90 12.37 7.60 -26.60
CA TYR A 90 12.03 6.56 -25.62
C TYR A 90 11.79 7.23 -24.29
N VAL A 91 10.62 6.99 -23.72
CA VAL A 91 10.23 7.55 -22.42
C VAL A 91 10.28 6.43 -21.40
N SER A 92 11.14 6.56 -20.38
CA SER A 92 11.26 5.58 -19.31
C SER A 92 9.99 5.50 -18.47
N VAL A 93 9.71 4.32 -17.92
CA VAL A 93 8.64 4.14 -16.92
C VAL A 93 8.93 5.05 -15.73
N GLY A 94 7.93 5.84 -15.33
CA GLY A 94 8.05 6.75 -14.20
C GLY A 94 8.87 8.00 -14.50
N TRP A 95 8.96 8.46 -15.74
CA TRP A 95 9.71 9.69 -16.07
C TRP A 95 9.18 10.94 -15.33
N ALA A 96 7.91 10.94 -14.92
CA ALA A 96 7.32 12.00 -14.08
C ALA A 96 7.65 11.84 -12.58
N SER A 97 8.29 10.74 -12.17
CA SER A 97 8.65 10.44 -10.78
C SER A 97 9.44 11.55 -10.07
N PRO A 98 10.41 12.22 -10.72
CA PRO A 98 11.11 13.33 -10.09
C PRO A 98 10.17 14.45 -9.64
N LEU A 99 9.05 14.71 -10.32
CA LEU A 99 8.10 15.74 -9.90
C LEU A 99 7.35 15.38 -8.62
N ILE A 100 6.92 14.13 -8.51
CA ILE A 100 6.07 13.68 -7.39
C ILE A 100 6.88 13.60 -6.10
N ASN A 101 8.16 13.25 -6.25
CA ASN A 101 9.09 13.20 -5.13
C ASN A 101 9.64 14.60 -4.74
N LEU A 102 9.21 15.68 -5.41
CA LEU A 102 9.56 17.04 -4.97
C LEU A 102 8.83 17.36 -3.67
N SER A 103 9.58 17.83 -2.67
CA SER A 103 9.04 18.39 -1.43
C SER A 103 8.53 19.81 -1.66
N THR A 104 7.62 20.01 -2.62
CA THR A 104 7.00 21.30 -2.94
C THR A 104 5.54 21.12 -3.30
N GLN A 105 4.71 22.09 -2.93
CA GLN A 105 3.31 22.10 -3.32
C GLN A 105 3.19 22.31 -4.83
N LEU A 106 2.55 21.34 -5.51
CA LEU A 106 2.32 21.37 -6.94
C LEU A 106 1.03 20.65 -7.30
N ASP A 107 0.45 21.05 -8.42
CA ASP A 107 -0.65 20.34 -9.10
C ASP A 107 -0.16 19.84 -10.46
N ILE A 108 -0.54 18.61 -10.82
CA ILE A 108 -0.27 18.03 -12.14
C ILE A 108 -1.59 17.78 -12.84
N ALA A 109 -1.73 18.30 -14.06
CA ALA A 109 -2.85 17.97 -14.93
C ALA A 109 -2.35 17.25 -16.18
N MET A 110 -3.04 16.17 -16.52
CA MET A 110 -2.78 15.37 -17.72
C MET A 110 -4.06 15.29 -18.53
N PHE A 111 -4.00 15.67 -19.80
CA PHE A 111 -5.13 15.58 -20.72
C PHE A 111 -4.84 14.57 -21.83
N PHE A 112 -5.82 13.72 -22.09
CA PHE A 112 -5.72 12.62 -23.04
C PHE A 112 -6.81 12.79 -24.10
N TYR A 113 -6.44 13.25 -25.28
CA TYR A 113 -7.36 13.45 -26.39
C TYR A 113 -7.20 12.31 -27.40
N PRO A 114 -8.11 11.33 -27.44
CA PRO A 114 -7.97 10.19 -28.34
C PRO A 114 -8.13 10.64 -29.80
N ILE A 115 -7.24 10.16 -30.66
CA ILE A 115 -7.30 10.38 -32.10
C ILE A 115 -7.70 9.08 -32.78
N LYS A 116 -8.65 9.17 -33.73
CA LYS A 116 -9.07 7.99 -34.50
C LYS A 116 -7.89 7.43 -35.30
N ALA A 117 -7.71 6.11 -35.23
CA ALA A 117 -6.59 5.43 -35.87
C ALA A 117 -6.54 5.67 -37.39
N ASP A 118 -7.69 5.77 -38.06
CA ASP A 118 -7.77 5.99 -39.51
C ASP A 118 -7.15 7.34 -39.94
N VAL A 119 -7.23 8.37 -39.10
CA VAL A 119 -6.62 9.68 -39.34
C VAL A 119 -5.09 9.56 -39.27
N ILE A 120 -4.59 8.89 -38.25
CA ILE A 120 -3.15 8.75 -38.01
C ILE A 120 -2.50 7.80 -39.01
N LEU A 121 -3.12 6.67 -39.32
CA LEU A 121 -2.62 5.71 -40.31
C LEU A 121 -2.45 6.36 -41.69
N LYS A 122 -3.35 7.26 -42.10
CA LYS A 122 -3.19 8.05 -43.34
C LYS A 122 -1.95 8.94 -43.31
N GLN A 123 -1.70 9.62 -42.20
CA GLN A 123 -0.52 10.50 -42.02
C GLN A 123 0.77 9.69 -41.97
N LEU A 124 0.80 8.59 -41.22
CA LEU A 124 1.96 7.69 -41.13
C LEU A 124 2.27 7.08 -42.51
N LYS A 125 1.28 6.63 -43.27
CA LYS A 125 1.47 6.13 -44.64
C LYS A 125 2.12 7.17 -45.56
N LYS A 126 1.70 8.44 -45.47
CA LYS A 126 2.31 9.53 -46.24
C LYS A 126 3.77 9.76 -45.82
N LYS A 127 4.05 9.75 -44.51
CA LYS A 127 5.41 9.90 -43.96
C LYS A 127 6.34 8.75 -44.37
N VAL A 128 5.86 7.51 -44.34
CA VAL A 128 6.57 6.33 -44.85
C VAL A 128 6.97 6.52 -46.30
N GLY A 129 6.03 6.92 -47.16
CA GLY A 129 6.31 7.13 -48.58
C GLY A 129 7.37 8.21 -48.83
N ILE A 130 7.35 9.30 -48.06
CA ILE A 130 8.37 10.37 -48.14
C ILE A 130 9.74 9.84 -47.70
N LEU A 131 9.82 9.15 -46.56
CA LEU A 131 11.08 8.62 -46.03
C LEU A 131 11.66 7.53 -46.94
N GLN A 132 10.85 6.62 -47.45
CA GLN A 132 11.27 5.61 -48.41
C GLN A 132 11.81 6.25 -49.69
N ALA A 133 11.07 7.21 -50.27
CA ALA A 133 11.53 7.92 -51.47
C ALA A 133 12.86 8.63 -51.25
N GLN A 134 13.05 9.27 -50.08
CA GLN A 134 14.30 9.92 -49.71
C GLN A 134 15.46 8.92 -49.58
N ILE A 135 15.25 7.81 -48.86
CA ILE A 135 16.26 6.76 -48.69
C ILE A 135 16.66 6.15 -50.04
N THR A 136 15.68 5.87 -50.91
CA THR A 136 15.94 5.37 -52.26
C THR A 136 16.71 6.37 -53.10
N ALA A 137 16.29 7.64 -53.13
CA ALA A 137 16.98 8.69 -53.89
C ALA A 137 18.43 8.93 -53.41
N ASP A 138 18.66 8.90 -52.09
CA ASP A 138 20.00 9.03 -51.52
C ASP A 138 20.88 7.81 -51.87
N SER A 139 20.32 6.60 -51.85
CA SER A 139 21.00 5.38 -52.27
C SER A 139 21.34 5.38 -53.77
N GLU A 140 20.42 5.82 -54.63
CA GLU A 140 20.64 5.96 -56.09
C GLU A 140 21.68 7.05 -56.40
N GLY A 141 21.71 8.12 -55.61
CA GLY A 141 22.73 9.18 -55.66
C GLY A 141 24.10 8.79 -55.09
N GLY A 142 24.27 7.54 -54.65
CA GLY A 142 25.53 7.03 -54.11
C GLY A 142 25.91 7.60 -52.74
N LYS A 143 24.97 8.19 -52.01
CA LYS A 143 25.23 8.68 -50.65
C LYS A 143 25.34 7.50 -49.67
N PRO A 144 26.18 7.62 -48.63
CA PRO A 144 26.20 6.66 -47.54
C PRO A 144 24.83 6.52 -46.88
N ARG A 145 24.53 5.33 -46.35
CA ARG A 145 23.30 5.06 -45.60
C ARG A 145 23.19 6.03 -44.43
N ASP A 146 21.98 6.55 -44.20
CA ASP A 146 21.64 7.34 -43.01
C ASP A 146 20.86 6.46 -42.01
N PRO A 147 21.52 6.00 -40.93
CA PRO A 147 20.87 5.16 -39.93
C PRO A 147 19.68 5.85 -39.24
N ILE A 148 19.66 7.18 -39.17
CA ILE A 148 18.58 7.93 -38.51
C ILE A 148 17.29 7.79 -39.33
N SER A 149 17.36 8.03 -40.63
CA SER A 149 16.22 7.90 -41.55
C SER A 149 15.70 6.47 -41.64
N GLU A 150 16.59 5.48 -41.72
CA GLU A 150 16.20 4.06 -41.75
C GLU A 150 15.51 3.61 -40.45
N THR A 151 16.04 4.05 -39.30
CA THR A 151 15.44 3.71 -38.02
C THR A 151 14.10 4.40 -37.83
N ALA A 152 13.97 5.68 -38.24
CA ALA A 152 12.69 6.39 -38.22
C ALA A 152 11.64 5.71 -39.09
N LEU A 153 12.02 5.20 -40.27
CA LEU A 153 11.13 4.42 -41.12
C LEU A 153 10.64 3.14 -40.42
N ARG A 154 11.57 2.38 -39.81
CA ARG A 154 11.24 1.15 -39.08
C ARG A 154 10.29 1.41 -37.91
N ASP A 155 10.53 2.46 -37.13
CA ASP A 155 9.66 2.83 -36.01
C ASP A 155 8.26 3.21 -36.47
N ILE A 156 8.15 3.96 -37.56
CA ILE A 156 6.85 4.36 -38.12
C ILE A 156 6.09 3.14 -38.64
N GLU A 157 6.76 2.20 -39.30
CA GLU A 157 6.11 0.95 -39.75
C GLU A 157 5.65 0.10 -38.56
N GLN A 158 6.47 -0.05 -37.53
CA GLN A 158 6.07 -0.75 -36.30
C GLN A 158 4.82 -0.10 -35.68
N LEU A 159 4.81 1.23 -35.51
CA LEU A 159 3.66 1.94 -34.98
C LEU A 159 2.41 1.78 -35.85
N ARG A 160 2.56 1.70 -37.18
CA ARG A 160 1.42 1.44 -38.09
C ARG A 160 0.84 0.05 -37.88
N ASP A 161 1.70 -0.96 -37.72
CA ASP A 161 1.27 -2.33 -37.46
C ASP A 161 0.56 -2.42 -36.10
N ASP A 162 1.12 -1.82 -35.05
CA ASP A 162 0.56 -1.80 -33.70
C ASP A 162 -0.81 -1.09 -33.64
N LEU A 163 -0.94 0.05 -34.33
CA LEU A 163 -2.22 0.78 -34.46
C LEU A 163 -3.26 -0.02 -35.25
N THR A 164 -2.84 -0.78 -36.26
CA THR A 164 -3.75 -1.60 -37.10
C THR A 164 -4.23 -2.83 -36.33
N GLN A 165 -3.37 -3.41 -35.49
CA GLN A 165 -3.69 -4.56 -34.64
C GLN A 165 -4.45 -4.16 -33.36
N GLY A 166 -4.56 -2.86 -33.06
CA GLY A 166 -5.22 -2.36 -31.85
C GLY A 166 -4.40 -2.59 -30.57
N ILE A 167 -3.09 -2.81 -30.70
CA ILE A 167 -2.15 -2.91 -29.57
C ILE A 167 -1.90 -1.53 -28.99
N GLU A 168 -1.73 -0.54 -29.87
CA GLU A 168 -1.53 0.85 -29.52
C GLU A 168 -2.75 1.68 -29.94
N HIS A 169 -3.06 2.70 -29.15
CA HIS A 169 -3.93 3.81 -29.53
C HIS A 169 -3.13 5.11 -29.58
N PHE A 170 -3.62 6.08 -30.34
CA PHE A 170 -2.93 7.35 -30.54
C PHE A 170 -3.68 8.49 -29.86
N PHE A 171 -2.96 9.37 -29.17
CA PHE A 171 -3.52 10.49 -28.45
C PHE A 171 -2.74 11.78 -28.73
N GLN A 172 -3.45 12.89 -28.59
CA GLN A 172 -2.87 14.17 -28.24
C GLN A 172 -2.80 14.22 -26.71
N PHE A 173 -1.58 14.24 -26.18
CA PHE A 173 -1.30 14.23 -24.75
C PHE A 173 -0.80 15.60 -24.30
N ALA A 174 -1.42 16.16 -23.27
CA ALA A 174 -0.94 17.38 -22.63
C ALA A 174 -0.55 17.11 -21.18
N PHE A 175 0.54 17.74 -20.73
CA PHE A 175 1.08 17.56 -19.38
C PHE A 175 1.50 18.90 -18.81
N TYR A 176 0.84 19.31 -17.73
CA TYR A 176 1.02 20.60 -17.09
C TYR A 176 1.33 20.42 -15.61
N CYS A 177 2.18 21.29 -15.07
CA CYS A 177 2.52 21.32 -13.65
C CYS A 177 2.48 22.75 -13.14
N THR A 178 1.65 23.02 -12.14
CA THR A 178 1.59 24.33 -11.47
C THR A 178 2.26 24.23 -10.12
N PHE A 179 3.24 25.09 -9.87
CA PHE A 179 3.99 25.17 -8.61
C PHE A 179 3.53 26.36 -7.80
N TYR A 180 3.51 26.19 -6.47
CA TYR A 180 3.07 27.19 -5.52
C TYR A 180 4.20 27.56 -4.56
N SER A 181 4.40 28.85 -4.31
CA SER A 181 5.24 29.33 -3.21
C SER A 181 4.78 30.72 -2.74
N THR A 182 5.04 31.04 -1.47
CA THR A 182 4.84 32.39 -0.91
C THR A 182 6.05 33.31 -1.17
N ASP A 183 7.17 32.74 -1.63
CA ASP A 183 8.38 33.46 -2.04
C ASP A 183 8.62 33.31 -3.55
N LYS A 184 8.77 34.45 -4.22
CA LYS A 184 9.00 34.51 -5.66
C LYS A 184 10.36 33.93 -6.05
N ASP A 185 11.38 34.11 -5.23
CA ASP A 185 12.73 33.60 -5.50
C ASP A 185 12.78 32.08 -5.34
N GLU A 186 12.04 31.55 -4.36
CA GLU A 186 11.84 30.11 -4.22
C GLU A 186 11.09 29.52 -5.42
N LEU A 187 10.01 30.16 -5.88
CA LEU A 187 9.28 29.73 -7.07
C LEU A 187 10.20 29.65 -8.30
N GLU A 188 11.08 30.64 -8.47
CA GLU A 188 12.07 30.66 -9.55
C GLU A 188 13.06 29.50 -9.44
N ARG A 189 13.57 29.23 -8.23
CA ARG A 189 14.48 28.13 -7.96
C ARG A 189 13.84 26.77 -8.24
N VAL A 190 12.63 26.54 -7.75
CA VAL A 190 11.90 25.27 -7.94
C VAL A 190 11.62 25.04 -9.41
N THR A 191 11.06 26.03 -10.11
CA THR A 191 10.71 25.88 -11.53
C THR A 191 11.93 25.69 -12.42
N SER A 192 13.04 26.38 -12.13
CA SER A 192 14.32 26.18 -12.85
C SER A 192 14.95 24.81 -12.60
N ASN A 193 14.82 24.28 -11.37
CA ASN A 193 15.27 22.93 -11.03
C ASN A 193 14.46 21.88 -11.82
N VAL A 194 13.13 22.04 -11.87
CA VAL A 194 12.25 21.16 -12.65
C VAL A 194 12.61 21.21 -14.14
N GLU A 195 12.78 22.40 -14.71
CA GLU A 195 13.21 22.59 -16.10
C GLU A 195 14.54 21.88 -16.37
N SER A 196 15.52 22.01 -15.46
CA SER A 196 16.83 21.36 -15.58
C SER A 196 16.76 19.83 -15.46
N THR A 197 15.96 19.33 -14.52
CA THR A 197 15.74 17.90 -14.29
C THR A 197 15.10 17.26 -15.52
N PHE A 198 14.06 17.89 -16.06
CA PHE A 198 13.39 17.40 -17.27
C PHE A 198 14.32 17.47 -18.48
N ALA A 199 15.08 18.56 -18.64
CA ALA A 199 16.04 18.70 -19.73
C ALA A 199 17.12 17.60 -19.70
N SER A 200 17.57 17.16 -18.51
CA SER A 200 18.51 16.04 -18.37
C SER A 200 17.95 14.70 -18.87
N MET A 201 16.62 14.56 -18.86
CA MET A 201 15.88 13.42 -19.41
C MET A 201 15.45 13.65 -20.87
N LEU A 202 15.95 14.72 -21.52
CA LEU A 202 15.56 15.16 -22.87
C LEU A 202 14.07 15.50 -23.00
N ILE A 203 13.42 15.84 -21.89
CA ILE A 203 12.05 16.35 -21.84
C ILE A 203 12.15 17.87 -21.72
N TYR A 204 11.55 18.60 -22.65
CA TYR A 204 11.65 20.07 -22.65
C TYR A 204 10.36 20.70 -22.20
N THR A 205 10.46 21.53 -21.17
CA THR A 205 9.35 22.31 -20.63
C THR A 205 9.47 23.79 -21.04
N ARG A 206 8.33 24.47 -20.93
CA ARG A 206 8.20 25.91 -21.07
C ARG A 206 7.27 26.45 -19.99
N ARG A 207 7.53 27.68 -19.56
CA ARG A 207 6.61 28.46 -18.71
C ARG A 207 5.48 29.02 -19.56
N SER A 208 4.29 29.14 -18.99
CA SER A 208 3.11 29.73 -19.61
C SER A 208 3.20 31.27 -19.72
N TYR A 209 4.18 31.76 -20.48
CA TYR A 209 4.39 33.19 -20.68
C TYR A 209 3.20 33.84 -21.40
N PHE A 210 2.69 34.93 -20.84
CA PHE A 210 1.47 35.66 -21.25
C PHE A 210 0.20 34.79 -21.29
N GLN A 211 0.26 33.57 -20.76
CA GLN A 211 -0.84 32.63 -20.62
C GLN A 211 -0.89 32.03 -19.22
N ALA A 212 -0.44 32.80 -18.21
CA ALA A 212 -0.27 32.30 -16.85
C ALA A 212 -1.63 31.95 -16.20
N GLU A 213 -2.67 32.72 -16.48
CA GLU A 213 -4.03 32.42 -16.06
C GLU A 213 -4.55 31.12 -16.67
N GLN A 214 -4.38 30.94 -18.00
CA GLN A 214 -4.78 29.73 -18.70
C GLN A 214 -4.02 28.52 -18.19
N GLY A 215 -2.71 28.68 -17.93
CA GLY A 215 -1.91 27.62 -17.32
C GLY A 215 -2.41 27.20 -15.95
N PHE A 216 -2.73 28.19 -15.09
CA PHE A 216 -3.30 27.92 -13.79
C PHE A 216 -4.65 27.20 -13.89
N ASN A 217 -5.55 27.72 -14.74
CA ASN A 217 -6.88 27.13 -14.99
C ASN A 217 -6.80 25.69 -15.52
N SER A 218 -5.86 25.42 -16.44
CA SER A 218 -5.59 24.08 -16.98
C SER A 218 -5.16 23.07 -15.93
N THR A 219 -4.64 23.50 -14.77
CA THR A 219 -4.25 22.62 -13.67
C THR A 219 -5.29 22.48 -12.56
N LEU A 220 -6.36 23.28 -12.60
CA LEU A 220 -7.45 23.16 -11.63
C LEU A 220 -8.19 21.83 -11.80
N PRO A 221 -8.74 21.25 -10.72
CA PRO A 221 -9.47 19.98 -10.74
C PRO A 221 -10.88 20.11 -11.34
N VAL A 222 -11.02 20.88 -12.42
CA VAL A 222 -12.26 21.13 -13.16
C VAL A 222 -12.25 20.47 -14.54
N GLY A 223 -11.11 19.87 -14.94
CA GLY A 223 -10.99 19.14 -16.20
C GLY A 223 -11.08 20.02 -17.45
N ASN A 224 -10.70 21.29 -17.33
CA ASN A 224 -10.75 22.26 -18.43
C ASN A 224 -9.33 22.62 -18.89
N ASP A 225 -8.96 22.25 -20.10
CA ASP A 225 -7.66 22.59 -20.68
C ASP A 225 -7.77 23.85 -21.55
N GLU A 226 -7.33 24.98 -21.02
CA GLU A 226 -7.32 26.27 -21.73
C GLU A 226 -6.06 26.49 -22.57
N LEU A 227 -4.96 25.78 -22.26
CA LEU A 227 -3.70 25.90 -22.98
C LEU A 227 -3.72 25.13 -24.31
N GLN A 228 -4.33 23.94 -24.35
CA GLN A 228 -4.40 23.08 -25.54
C GLN A 228 -3.02 22.79 -26.17
N ILE A 229 -1.97 22.77 -25.35
CA ILE A 229 -0.61 22.44 -25.77
C ILE A 229 -0.44 20.93 -25.66
N THR A 230 -0.63 20.25 -26.79
CA THR A 230 -0.62 18.79 -26.88
C THR A 230 0.57 18.27 -27.68
N PHE A 231 1.07 17.09 -27.31
CA PHE A 231 2.05 16.30 -28.05
C PHE A 231 1.43 14.99 -28.54
N ASN A 232 1.73 14.61 -29.78
CA ASN A 232 1.23 13.38 -30.38
C ASN A 232 2.00 12.16 -29.86
N MET A 233 1.32 11.21 -29.23
CA MET A 233 1.96 10.06 -28.58
C MET A 233 1.06 8.82 -28.61
N SER A 234 1.68 7.63 -28.65
CA SER A 234 0.95 6.36 -28.52
C SER A 234 0.69 6.02 -27.06
N THR A 235 -0.05 4.94 -26.80
CA THR A 235 -0.51 4.53 -25.47
C THR A 235 0.64 4.16 -24.55
N SER A 236 1.62 3.35 -25.00
CA SER A 236 2.68 2.87 -24.10
C SER A 236 3.54 4.00 -23.50
N PRO A 237 4.02 4.98 -24.30
CA PRO A 237 4.79 6.10 -23.74
C PRO A 237 3.95 7.07 -22.90
N ILE A 238 2.64 7.14 -23.12
CA ILE A 238 1.74 7.89 -22.25
C ILE A 238 1.56 7.16 -20.92
N ALA A 239 1.35 5.84 -20.93
CA ALA A 239 1.19 5.05 -19.73
C ALA A 239 2.44 5.09 -18.83
N SER A 240 3.63 5.26 -19.42
CA SER A 240 4.88 5.43 -18.66
C SER A 240 4.96 6.75 -17.87
N SER A 241 4.05 7.70 -18.13
CA SER A 241 3.89 8.92 -17.32
C SER A 241 3.20 8.70 -15.98
N PHE A 242 2.64 7.50 -15.76
CA PHE A 242 1.85 7.25 -14.56
C PHE A 242 2.71 7.45 -13.30
N PRO A 243 2.26 8.31 -12.38
CA PRO A 243 3.13 8.88 -11.35
C PRO A 243 3.57 7.87 -10.26
N PHE A 244 2.78 6.83 -10.00
CA PHE A 244 3.00 5.97 -8.84
C PHE A 244 3.98 4.84 -9.13
N THR A 245 5.27 5.08 -8.88
CA THR A 245 6.34 4.08 -9.08
C THR A 245 6.80 3.36 -7.81
N SER A 246 6.28 3.70 -6.62
CA SER A 246 6.66 3.06 -5.37
C SER A 246 5.49 2.35 -4.69
N ALA A 247 5.70 1.07 -4.36
CA ALA A 247 4.90 0.39 -3.35
C ALA A 247 5.30 0.98 -1.99
N GLU A 248 4.46 1.82 -1.41
CA GLU A 248 4.65 2.29 -0.04
C GLU A 248 4.16 1.20 0.92
N LEU A 249 5.01 0.82 1.89
CA LEU A 249 4.61 0.00 3.02
C LEU A 249 4.33 0.93 4.20
N THR A 250 3.30 1.76 4.04
CA THR A 250 2.89 2.76 5.03
C THR A 250 1.39 2.59 5.29
N SER A 251 1.04 2.54 6.57
CA SER A 251 -0.31 2.46 7.13
C SER A 251 -0.45 3.58 8.15
N ASP A 252 -1.69 3.96 8.49
CA ASP A 252 -1.96 4.96 9.53
C ASP A 252 -1.81 4.40 10.96
N ASN A 253 -1.62 3.09 11.09
CA ASN A 253 -1.53 2.38 12.37
C ASN A 253 -0.24 1.58 12.50
N GLY A 254 0.23 1.41 13.73
CA GLY A 254 1.38 0.59 14.09
C GLY A 254 2.59 1.39 14.54
N ILE A 255 3.79 0.86 14.27
CA ILE A 255 5.04 1.47 14.73
C ILE A 255 5.86 2.01 13.56
N LEU A 256 6.62 3.07 13.83
CA LEU A 256 7.63 3.56 12.90
C LEU A 256 8.79 2.55 12.83
N TYR A 257 9.09 2.02 11.66
CA TYR A 257 10.24 1.16 11.42
C TYR A 257 11.44 1.95 10.88
N GLY A 258 11.20 2.98 10.09
CA GLY A 258 12.27 3.79 9.54
C GLY A 258 11.80 4.76 8.46
N VAL A 259 12.75 5.16 7.61
CA VAL A 259 12.50 6.05 6.48
C VAL A 259 12.83 5.34 5.18
N ASN A 260 11.98 5.50 4.18
CA ASN A 260 12.25 5.07 2.83
C ASN A 260 13.32 6.00 2.23
N LYS A 261 14.46 5.45 1.82
CA LYS A 261 15.59 6.24 1.31
C LYS A 261 15.36 6.83 -0.09
N HIS A 262 14.34 6.36 -0.81
CA HIS A 262 14.05 6.83 -2.17
C HIS A 262 13.22 8.10 -2.18
N ASN A 263 12.26 8.21 -1.27
CA ASN A 263 11.30 9.33 -1.23
C ASN A 263 11.23 10.02 0.14
N ASN A 264 12.08 9.61 1.11
CA ASN A 264 12.08 10.10 2.49
C ASN A 264 10.77 9.92 3.25
N SER A 265 9.84 9.09 2.75
CA SER A 265 8.58 8.82 3.46
C SER A 265 8.82 7.91 4.67
N LEU A 266 7.90 7.96 5.64
CA LEU A 266 7.95 7.12 6.83
C LEU A 266 7.47 5.70 6.50
N ILE A 267 8.20 4.69 6.97
CA ILE A 267 7.76 3.30 6.96
C ILE A 267 7.08 3.04 8.29
N LEU A 268 5.75 3.11 8.30
CA LEU A 268 4.91 2.94 9.48
C LEU A 268 3.88 1.86 9.18
N PHE A 269 3.84 0.76 9.94
CA PHE A 269 2.77 -0.21 9.81
C PHE A 269 2.63 -1.06 11.08
N ASP A 270 1.45 -1.68 11.22
CA ASP A 270 1.17 -2.64 12.28
C ASP A 270 1.46 -4.06 11.79
N ARG A 271 2.51 -4.67 12.34
CA ARG A 271 2.87 -6.07 12.02
C ARG A 271 1.77 -7.05 12.41
N PHE A 272 0.97 -6.74 13.43
CA PHE A 272 -0.12 -7.61 13.89
C PHE A 272 -1.35 -7.57 12.97
N SER A 273 -1.44 -6.59 12.07
CA SER A 273 -2.49 -6.54 11.04
C SER A 273 -2.22 -7.48 9.86
N LEU A 274 -1.03 -8.07 9.78
CA LEU A 274 -0.68 -9.03 8.74
C LEU A 274 -1.29 -10.41 9.03
N GLN A 275 -1.44 -11.24 7.99
CA GLN A 275 -1.88 -12.63 8.16
C GLN A 275 -0.95 -13.42 9.10
N ASN A 276 0.33 -13.04 9.17
CA ASN A 276 1.30 -13.60 10.08
C ASN A 276 2.16 -12.47 10.66
N ALA A 277 2.18 -12.36 11.99
CA ALA A 277 2.90 -11.32 12.72
C ALA A 277 4.38 -11.68 13.01
N ASN A 278 4.88 -12.82 12.52
CA ASN A 278 6.26 -13.23 12.73
C ASN A 278 7.24 -12.31 11.99
N ALA A 279 8.36 -11.97 12.63
CA ALA A 279 9.47 -11.26 12.00
C ALA A 279 10.77 -12.06 12.16
N VAL A 280 11.62 -11.97 11.14
CA VAL A 280 12.97 -12.54 11.15
C VAL A 280 13.96 -11.43 10.82
N ILE A 281 14.94 -11.22 11.69
CA ILE A 281 15.94 -10.15 11.55
C ILE A 281 17.32 -10.77 11.34
N PHE A 282 17.89 -10.54 10.16
CA PHE A 282 19.25 -10.96 9.81
C PHE A 282 20.20 -9.76 9.88
N ALA A 283 21.30 -9.90 10.62
CA ALA A 283 22.35 -8.88 10.64
C ALA A 283 23.70 -9.52 11.01
N THR A 284 24.79 -8.94 10.51
CA THR A 284 26.13 -9.23 11.01
C THR A 284 26.34 -8.59 12.39
N SER A 285 27.33 -9.08 13.15
CA SER A 285 27.68 -8.45 14.43
C SER A 285 28.07 -6.97 14.22
N GLY A 286 27.53 -6.07 15.05
CA GLY A 286 27.73 -4.63 14.95
C GLY A 286 26.84 -3.90 13.94
N ALA A 287 26.02 -4.59 13.13
CA ALA A 287 25.14 -3.96 12.14
C ALA A 287 23.87 -3.29 12.71
N GLY A 288 23.71 -3.28 14.04
CA GLY A 288 22.58 -2.63 14.72
C GLY A 288 21.38 -3.52 15.01
N LYS A 289 21.51 -4.86 14.91
CA LYS A 289 20.43 -5.82 15.26
C LYS A 289 19.76 -5.50 16.60
N SER A 290 20.57 -5.43 17.66
CA SER A 290 20.07 -5.22 19.02
C SER A 290 19.45 -3.83 19.20
N TYR A 291 19.93 -2.82 18.48
CA TYR A 291 19.32 -1.49 18.48
C TYR A 291 17.92 -1.51 17.85
N THR A 292 17.79 -2.11 16.67
CA THR A 292 16.49 -2.25 15.97
C THR A 292 15.48 -3.02 16.82
N VAL A 293 15.88 -4.16 17.41
CA VAL A 293 15.00 -4.98 18.24
C VAL A 293 14.57 -4.24 19.51
N LYS A 294 15.48 -3.55 20.21
CA LYS A 294 15.14 -2.79 21.41
C LYS A 294 14.14 -1.66 21.12
N LEU A 295 14.31 -0.98 19.98
CA LEU A 295 13.36 0.03 19.53
C LEU A 295 11.99 -0.57 19.19
N GLU A 296 11.96 -1.70 18.49
CA GLU A 296 10.73 -2.41 18.16
C GLU A 296 9.99 -2.84 19.44
N ILE A 297 10.71 -3.39 20.43
CA ILE A 297 10.16 -3.77 21.74
C ILE A 297 9.51 -2.57 22.41
N LEU A 298 10.25 -1.46 22.56
CA LEU A 298 9.75 -0.25 23.22
C LEU A 298 8.49 0.28 22.53
N ARG A 299 8.51 0.38 21.21
CA ARG A 299 7.36 0.88 20.43
C ARG A 299 6.16 -0.07 20.52
N SER A 300 6.40 -1.37 20.53
CA SER A 300 5.33 -2.37 20.68
C SER A 300 4.70 -2.29 22.07
N MET A 301 5.51 -2.13 23.13
CA MET A 301 5.01 -1.94 24.50
C MET A 301 4.16 -0.67 24.63
N MET A 302 4.52 0.42 23.92
CA MET A 302 3.71 1.64 23.88
C MET A 302 2.32 1.43 23.25
N LEU A 303 2.16 0.40 22.42
CA LEU A 303 0.88 -0.03 21.84
C LEU A 303 0.15 -1.09 22.69
N GLY A 304 0.65 -1.37 23.91
CA GLY A 304 0.03 -2.33 24.82
C GLY A 304 0.39 -3.79 24.54
N VAL A 305 1.49 -4.06 23.83
CA VAL A 305 1.97 -5.43 23.56
C VAL A 305 2.85 -5.92 24.69
N ASP A 306 2.55 -7.10 25.22
CA ASP A 306 3.41 -7.82 26.17
C ASP A 306 4.61 -8.44 25.45
N VAL A 307 5.81 -8.28 26.02
CA VAL A 307 7.06 -8.71 25.40
C VAL A 307 7.84 -9.63 26.32
N ILE A 308 8.20 -10.80 25.79
CA ILE A 308 9.09 -11.78 26.44
C ILE A 308 10.36 -11.90 25.59
N VAL A 309 11.53 -11.78 26.22
CA VAL A 309 12.83 -11.84 25.55
C VAL A 309 13.67 -12.97 26.14
N ILE A 310 14.18 -13.85 25.28
CA ILE A 310 15.22 -14.82 25.63
C ILE A 310 16.57 -14.18 25.36
N ASP A 311 17.32 -13.85 26.42
CA ASP A 311 18.53 -13.03 26.37
C ASP A 311 19.80 -13.81 26.77
N PRO A 312 20.40 -14.58 25.84
CA PRO A 312 21.62 -15.35 26.14
C PRO A 312 22.87 -14.47 26.34
N GLU A 313 22.87 -13.23 25.83
CA GLU A 313 24.03 -12.32 25.84
C GLU A 313 23.92 -11.21 26.90
N MET A 314 22.86 -11.22 27.73
CA MET A 314 22.58 -10.21 28.76
C MET A 314 22.47 -8.78 28.21
N GLU A 315 22.02 -8.61 26.97
CA GLU A 315 21.91 -7.30 26.31
C GLU A 315 20.64 -6.52 26.68
N TYR A 316 19.61 -7.20 27.20
CA TYR A 316 18.26 -6.64 27.41
C TYR A 316 17.94 -6.33 28.86
N LYS A 317 18.82 -6.70 29.80
CA LYS A 317 18.61 -6.40 31.24
C LYS A 317 18.34 -4.92 31.51
N HIS A 318 19.18 -4.05 30.97
CA HIS A 318 19.02 -2.60 31.17
C HIS A 318 17.71 -2.07 30.59
N LEU A 319 17.26 -2.63 29.45
CA LEU A 319 15.98 -2.28 28.87
C LEU A 319 14.84 -2.72 29.80
N SER A 320 14.89 -3.96 30.31
CA SER A 320 13.92 -4.51 31.25
C SER A 320 13.79 -3.64 32.50
N ASP A 321 14.91 -3.27 33.11
CA ASP A 321 14.93 -2.39 34.29
C ASP A 321 14.32 -1.01 33.98
N ALA A 322 14.63 -0.44 32.81
CA ALA A 322 14.16 0.89 32.41
C ALA A 322 12.64 0.95 32.17
N VAL A 323 12.02 -0.14 31.73
CA VAL A 323 10.57 -0.22 31.48
C VAL A 323 9.79 -0.79 32.66
N GLY A 324 10.45 -1.06 33.80
CA GLY A 324 9.83 -1.69 34.96
C GLY A 324 9.45 -3.17 34.74
N GLY A 325 10.14 -3.83 33.81
CA GLY A 325 9.96 -5.25 33.53
C GLY A 325 10.59 -6.16 34.59
N THR A 326 10.40 -7.47 34.41
CA THR A 326 11.02 -8.49 35.26
C THR A 326 12.14 -9.20 34.51
N TYR A 327 13.36 -9.12 35.03
CA TYR A 327 14.50 -9.86 34.48
C TYR A 327 14.76 -11.12 35.31
N ILE A 328 14.50 -12.29 34.73
CA ILE A 328 14.73 -13.60 35.36
C ILE A 328 16.09 -14.13 34.90
N SER A 329 17.07 -14.13 35.79
CA SER A 329 18.38 -14.72 35.50
C SER A 329 18.30 -16.24 35.62
N ILE A 330 18.59 -16.96 34.54
CA ILE A 330 18.69 -18.43 34.55
C ILE A 330 20.18 -18.78 34.53
N SER A 331 20.72 -19.17 35.70
CA SER A 331 22.13 -19.57 35.84
C SER A 331 22.28 -20.57 36.98
N LEU A 332 23.43 -21.24 37.04
CA LEU A 332 23.72 -22.25 38.08
C LEU A 332 23.62 -21.68 39.50
N SER A 333 24.05 -20.42 39.68
CA SER A 333 24.02 -19.72 40.97
C SER A 333 22.76 -18.86 41.18
N SER A 334 21.89 -18.74 40.17
CA SER A 334 20.65 -17.96 40.30
C SER A 334 19.71 -18.58 41.32
N ARG A 335 18.95 -17.75 42.02
CA ARG A 335 17.85 -18.21 42.88
C ARG A 335 16.65 -18.68 42.08
N SER A 336 16.45 -18.14 40.88
CA SER A 336 15.38 -18.54 39.97
C SER A 336 15.74 -19.84 39.27
N LYS A 337 14.89 -20.85 39.43
CA LYS A 337 15.04 -22.20 38.89
C LYS A 337 13.84 -22.52 38.02
N ILE A 338 14.08 -23.30 36.97
CA ILE A 338 13.02 -23.82 36.10
C ILE A 338 13.05 -25.33 36.22
N ASN A 339 11.95 -25.91 36.69
CA ASN A 339 11.78 -27.35 36.65
C ASN A 339 11.26 -27.75 35.27
N PRO A 340 12.00 -28.55 34.48
CA PRO A 340 11.51 -28.96 33.17
C PRO A 340 10.36 -29.98 33.26
N PHE A 341 10.16 -30.62 34.43
CA PHE A 341 9.02 -31.50 34.72
C PHE A 341 7.77 -30.75 35.22
N ASP A 342 7.82 -29.43 35.27
CA ASP A 342 6.65 -28.65 35.69
C ASP A 342 5.52 -28.77 34.67
N LEU A 343 4.28 -28.84 35.16
CA LEU A 343 3.10 -28.96 34.31
C LEU A 343 2.32 -27.64 34.35
N PRO A 344 1.86 -27.13 33.19
CA PRO A 344 1.08 -25.91 33.17
C PRO A 344 -0.22 -26.13 33.95
N ARG A 345 -0.57 -25.15 34.78
CA ARG A 345 -1.83 -25.20 35.53
C ARG A 345 -2.99 -24.91 34.58
N PRO A 346 -4.08 -25.70 34.61
CA PRO A 346 -5.20 -25.48 33.73
C PRO A 346 -5.82 -24.11 34.02
N GLN A 347 -5.70 -23.19 33.05
CA GLN A 347 -6.45 -21.94 33.02
C GLN A 347 -7.37 -21.97 31.81
N GLY A 348 -8.68 -21.95 32.05
CA GLY A 348 -9.68 -21.55 31.06
C GLY A 348 -10.07 -22.58 29.99
N GLU A 349 -9.26 -23.58 29.66
CA GLU A 349 -9.61 -24.60 28.65
C GLU A 349 -9.27 -26.03 29.10
N SER A 350 -10.18 -26.95 28.75
CA SER A 350 -10.28 -28.34 29.22
C SER A 350 -9.22 -29.27 28.60
N PHE A 351 -7.95 -29.04 28.87
CA PHE A 351 -6.94 -30.08 28.61
C PHE A 351 -7.07 -31.19 29.64
N SER A 352 -7.16 -32.44 29.18
CA SER A 352 -7.10 -33.57 30.08
C SER A 352 -5.71 -33.65 30.70
N VAL A 353 -5.62 -34.11 31.96
CA VAL A 353 -4.33 -34.34 32.62
C VAL A 353 -3.47 -35.32 31.80
N GLU A 354 -4.11 -36.27 31.11
CA GLU A 354 -3.45 -37.22 30.19
C GLU A 354 -2.73 -36.52 29.03
N ASP A 355 -3.36 -35.53 28.40
CA ASP A 355 -2.77 -34.79 27.30
C ASP A 355 -1.60 -33.92 27.76
N LEU A 356 -1.72 -33.33 28.95
CA LEU A 356 -0.64 -32.55 29.57
C LEU A 356 0.58 -33.42 29.89
N ILE A 357 0.37 -34.59 30.50
CA ILE A 357 1.45 -35.56 30.75
C ILE A 357 2.09 -35.98 29.42
N ARG A 358 1.28 -36.32 28.40
CA ARG A 358 1.81 -36.72 27.09
C ARG A 358 2.65 -35.62 26.45
N SER A 359 2.17 -34.39 26.44
CA SER A 359 2.91 -33.24 25.92
C SER A 359 4.19 -33.00 26.70
N ALA A 360 4.15 -33.12 28.02
CA ALA A 360 5.32 -32.96 28.88
C ALA A 360 6.36 -34.05 28.63
N VAL A 361 5.94 -35.31 28.48
CA VAL A 361 6.84 -36.44 28.14
C VAL A 361 7.53 -36.18 26.79
N ILE A 362 6.80 -35.72 25.77
CA ILE A 362 7.38 -35.41 24.45
C ILE A 362 8.43 -34.29 24.56
N THR A 363 8.09 -33.18 25.24
CA THR A 363 9.01 -32.05 25.45
C THR A 363 10.25 -32.48 26.25
N MET A 364 10.05 -33.23 27.33
CA MET A 364 11.14 -33.74 28.17
C MET A 364 12.05 -34.70 27.42
N LYS A 365 11.48 -35.59 26.60
CA LYS A 365 12.25 -36.49 25.76
C LYS A 365 13.10 -35.73 24.74
N GLY A 366 12.55 -34.67 24.15
CA GLY A 366 13.29 -33.74 23.28
C GLY A 366 14.45 -33.05 24.02
N LEU A 367 14.20 -32.53 25.21
CA LEU A 367 15.21 -31.91 26.06
C LEU A 367 16.32 -32.90 26.46
N LEU A 368 15.96 -34.12 26.88
CA LEU A 368 16.91 -35.17 27.25
C LEU A 368 17.78 -35.60 26.08
N ARG A 369 17.26 -35.66 24.86
CA ARG A 369 18.06 -35.89 23.64
C ARG A 369 19.13 -34.81 23.45
N LEU A 370 18.78 -33.54 23.68
CA LEU A 370 19.75 -32.44 23.62
C LEU A 370 20.80 -32.53 24.74
N MET A 371 20.38 -32.90 25.95
CA MET A 371 21.24 -32.96 27.15
C MET A 371 22.19 -34.17 27.18
N LEU A 372 21.73 -35.33 26.72
CA LEU A 372 22.45 -36.61 26.80
C LEU A 372 23.15 -36.97 25.48
N GLY A 373 22.82 -36.31 24.38
CA GLY A 373 23.45 -36.49 23.07
C GLY A 373 22.92 -37.73 22.35
N LYS A 374 23.82 -38.63 21.93
CA LYS A 374 23.43 -39.86 21.21
C LYS A 374 22.73 -40.82 22.17
N ILE A 375 21.50 -41.17 21.81
CA ILE A 375 20.61 -42.11 22.52
C ILE A 375 20.21 -43.19 21.51
N THR A 376 20.31 -44.46 21.90
CA THR A 376 19.91 -45.61 21.08
C THR A 376 18.38 -45.77 21.06
N THR A 377 17.85 -46.53 20.10
CA THR A 377 16.40 -46.79 20.00
C THR A 377 15.82 -47.48 21.23
N VAL A 378 16.63 -48.36 21.86
CA VAL A 378 16.26 -49.06 23.09
C VAL A 378 16.21 -48.10 24.26
N GLU A 379 17.26 -47.30 24.46
CA GLU A 379 17.29 -46.25 25.48
C GLU A 379 16.15 -45.24 25.30
N ASP A 380 15.83 -44.86 24.07
CA ASP A 380 14.75 -43.93 23.75
C ASP A 380 13.37 -44.45 24.16
N SER A 381 13.17 -45.77 24.08
CA SER A 381 11.94 -46.45 24.52
C SER A 381 11.90 -46.55 26.06
N LEU A 382 13.05 -46.81 26.69
CA LEU A 382 13.18 -46.82 28.15
C LEU A 382 12.95 -45.43 28.76
N LEU A 383 13.44 -44.36 28.13
CA LEU A 383 13.21 -42.98 28.57
C LEU A 383 11.72 -42.63 28.59
N ASP A 384 10.97 -43.05 27.57
CA ASP A 384 9.53 -42.78 27.47
C ASP A 384 8.76 -43.41 28.65
N ARG A 385 9.06 -44.68 28.92
CA ARG A 385 8.49 -45.41 30.05
C ARG A 385 8.91 -44.80 31.39
N ALA A 386 10.18 -44.47 31.55
CA ALA A 386 10.71 -43.86 32.77
C ALA A 386 10.07 -42.50 33.06
N LEU A 387 9.83 -41.67 32.04
CA LEU A 387 9.18 -40.37 32.19
C LEU A 387 7.74 -40.53 32.68
N LEU A 388 6.98 -41.48 32.13
CA LEU A 388 5.62 -41.79 32.59
C LEU A 388 5.61 -42.30 34.03
N GLU A 389 6.51 -43.23 34.37
CA GLU A 389 6.65 -43.77 35.73
C GLU A 389 7.06 -42.66 36.73
N THR A 390 7.81 -41.66 36.29
CA THR A 390 8.22 -40.52 37.14
C THR A 390 7.06 -39.62 37.54
N TYR A 391 6.16 -39.30 36.60
CA TYR A 391 4.93 -38.58 36.93
C TYR A 391 4.02 -39.44 37.81
N ALA A 392 3.85 -40.73 37.48
CA ALA A 392 3.04 -41.65 38.27
C ALA A 392 3.54 -41.81 39.72
N LYS A 393 4.86 -41.78 39.96
CA LYS A 393 5.46 -41.84 41.31
C LYS A 393 5.06 -40.66 42.21
N LYS A 394 4.64 -39.53 41.64
CA LYS A 394 4.13 -38.36 42.37
C LYS A 394 2.60 -38.29 42.38
N ASP A 395 1.93 -39.42 42.10
CA ASP A 395 0.46 -39.52 41.98
C ASP A 395 -0.13 -38.63 40.87
N ILE A 396 0.70 -38.18 39.92
CA ILE A 396 0.25 -37.42 38.75
C ILE A 396 -0.31 -38.40 37.73
N THR A 397 -1.60 -38.67 37.88
CA THR A 397 -2.37 -39.63 37.09
C THR A 397 -3.62 -38.97 36.52
N PRO A 398 -4.32 -39.61 35.57
CA PRO A 398 -5.52 -39.04 34.97
C PRO A 398 -6.60 -38.69 36.00
N GLY A 399 -7.14 -37.47 35.91
CA GLY A 399 -8.26 -37.02 36.76
C GLY A 399 -7.85 -36.35 38.08
N VAL A 400 -6.56 -36.17 38.33
CA VAL A 400 -6.05 -35.57 39.57
C VAL A 400 -5.90 -34.05 39.46
N ASP A 401 -6.14 -33.34 40.57
CA ASP A 401 -5.95 -31.88 40.65
C ASP A 401 -4.46 -31.53 40.82
N LEU A 402 -3.86 -31.08 39.71
CA LEU A 402 -2.45 -30.66 39.63
C LEU A 402 -2.11 -29.46 40.53
N SER A 403 -3.08 -28.72 41.07
CA SER A 403 -2.81 -27.55 41.92
C SER A 403 -2.28 -27.91 43.32
N THR A 404 -2.51 -29.15 43.76
CA THR A 404 -2.20 -29.62 45.13
C THR A 404 -1.01 -30.57 45.20
N ILE A 405 -0.47 -30.96 44.04
CA ILE A 405 0.55 -32.02 43.95
C ILE A 405 1.91 -31.44 43.62
N ALA A 406 2.93 -31.99 44.29
CA ALA A 406 4.32 -31.69 43.99
C ALA A 406 4.74 -32.40 42.69
N VAL A 407 5.11 -31.61 41.69
CA VAL A 407 5.70 -32.12 40.44
C VAL A 407 7.05 -32.79 40.69
N PRO A 408 7.41 -33.84 39.93
CA PRO A 408 8.71 -34.49 40.06
C PRO A 408 9.84 -33.54 39.66
N ILE A 409 11.05 -33.83 40.14
CA ILE A 409 12.28 -33.17 39.70
C ILE A 409 13.20 -34.16 38.98
N LEU A 410 14.28 -33.66 38.37
CA LEU A 410 15.23 -34.48 37.63
C LEU A 410 15.83 -35.63 38.47
N LYS A 411 15.97 -35.46 39.78
CA LYS A 411 16.40 -36.52 40.69
C LYS A 411 15.38 -37.64 40.81
N ASP A 412 14.07 -37.34 40.87
CA ASP A 412 13.03 -38.37 40.91
C ASP A 412 13.08 -39.25 39.65
N PHE A 413 13.36 -38.63 38.49
CA PHE A 413 13.55 -39.32 37.21
C PHE A 413 14.80 -40.20 37.19
N GLN A 414 15.92 -39.70 37.75
CA GLN A 414 17.13 -40.52 37.91
C GLN A 414 16.85 -41.77 38.76
N ASP A 415 16.11 -41.62 39.86
CA ASP A 415 15.80 -42.75 40.75
C ASP A 415 14.95 -43.81 40.04
N ILE A 416 14.01 -43.40 39.15
CA ILE A 416 13.26 -44.34 38.30
C ILE A 416 14.19 -45.06 37.34
N LEU A 417 15.08 -44.33 36.65
CA LEU A 417 16.02 -44.94 35.72
C LEU A 417 16.97 -45.92 36.41
N GLU A 418 17.43 -45.63 37.64
CA GLU A 418 18.29 -46.53 38.42
C GLU A 418 17.61 -47.87 38.74
N GLY A 419 16.27 -47.91 38.79
CA GLY A 419 15.49 -49.13 39.01
C GLY A 419 15.19 -49.96 37.75
N MET A 420 15.53 -49.46 36.55
CA MET A 420 15.25 -50.14 35.28
C MET A 420 16.47 -50.88 34.74
N GLU A 421 16.28 -52.05 34.12
CA GLU A 421 17.36 -52.74 33.42
C GLU A 421 17.71 -52.04 32.09
N GLY A 422 19.01 -51.92 31.79
CA GLY A 422 19.50 -51.36 30.52
C GLY A 422 19.66 -49.83 30.48
N THR A 423 19.48 -49.13 31.61
CA THR A 423 19.54 -47.65 31.71
C THR A 423 20.83 -47.12 32.35
N ALA A 424 21.79 -47.98 32.71
CA ALA A 424 22.97 -47.59 33.48
C ALA A 424 23.80 -46.46 32.82
N GLU A 425 23.90 -46.47 31.49
CA GLU A 425 24.59 -45.41 30.74
C GLU A 425 23.82 -44.08 30.78
N LEU A 426 22.49 -44.12 30.67
CA LEU A 426 21.63 -42.94 30.79
C LEU A 426 21.75 -42.31 32.19
N VAL A 427 21.71 -43.12 33.24
CA VAL A 427 21.90 -42.67 34.63
C VAL A 427 23.25 -41.98 34.79
N LEU A 428 24.34 -42.59 34.28
CA LEU A 428 25.67 -42.00 34.36
C LEU A 428 25.73 -40.64 33.66
N LYS A 429 25.15 -40.53 32.46
CA LYS A 429 25.06 -39.26 31.71
C LYS A 429 24.18 -38.23 32.42
N LEU A 430 23.15 -38.66 33.13
CA LEU A 430 22.20 -37.78 33.83
C LEU A 430 22.77 -37.23 35.14
N LYS A 431 23.62 -37.99 35.85
CA LYS A 431 24.23 -37.59 37.13
C LYS A 431 24.92 -36.22 37.09
N LYS A 432 25.45 -35.81 35.93
CA LYS A 432 26.05 -34.48 35.74
C LYS A 432 25.08 -33.31 35.97
N PHE A 433 23.77 -33.55 35.80
CA PHE A 433 22.69 -32.57 35.94
C PHE A 433 21.88 -32.71 37.24
N THR A 434 22.11 -33.75 38.04
CA THR A 434 21.42 -33.96 39.32
C THR A 434 22.35 -33.73 40.51
N GLU A 435 23.57 -34.26 40.43
CA GLU A 435 24.60 -34.22 41.49
C GLU A 435 25.89 -33.51 41.03
N GLY A 436 26.09 -33.38 39.72
CA GLY A 436 27.30 -32.80 39.14
C GLY A 436 27.29 -31.29 38.95
N THR A 437 28.13 -30.82 38.03
CA THR A 437 28.38 -29.39 37.76
C THR A 437 27.15 -28.61 37.29
N PHE A 438 26.16 -29.28 36.72
CA PHE A 438 24.92 -28.66 36.23
C PHE A 438 23.70 -28.90 37.14
N SER A 439 23.91 -29.49 38.33
CA SER A 439 22.85 -29.80 39.31
C SER A 439 21.96 -28.61 39.66
N GLY A 440 22.59 -27.44 39.80
CA GLY A 440 21.88 -26.20 40.16
C GLY A 440 20.95 -25.65 39.08
N LEU A 441 20.91 -26.19 37.85
CA LEU A 441 20.10 -25.58 36.79
C LEU A 441 18.67 -26.12 36.73
N LEU A 442 18.50 -27.44 36.76
CA LEU A 442 17.25 -28.13 36.39
C LEU A 442 16.72 -29.10 37.45
N ASN A 443 17.44 -29.30 38.57
CA ASN A 443 17.09 -30.27 39.59
C ASN A 443 16.45 -29.61 40.83
N SER A 444 15.44 -28.76 40.62
CA SER A 444 14.73 -28.03 41.67
C SER A 444 13.34 -27.66 41.19
N SER A 445 12.39 -27.42 42.10
CA SER A 445 11.07 -26.89 41.76
C SER A 445 11.18 -25.47 41.18
N THR A 446 10.27 -25.12 40.27
CA THR A 446 10.16 -23.77 39.70
C THR A 446 9.77 -22.75 40.79
N ASN A 447 10.36 -21.56 40.78
CA ASN A 447 10.14 -20.52 41.79
C ASN A 447 10.20 -19.08 41.29
#